data_AF-A0A7Y7D4P1-F1
#
_entry.id   AF-A0A7Y7D4P1-F1
#
_cell.length_a   1.000
_cell.length_b   1.000
_cell.length_c   1.000
_cell.angle_alpha   90.00
_cell.angle_beta   90.00
_cell.angle_gamma   90.00
#
_symmetry.space_group_name_H-M   'P 1'
#
loop_
_entity.id
_entity.type
_entity.pdbx_description
1 polymer ?
#
loop_
_entity_poly.entity_id
_entity_poly.type
_entity_poly.pdbx_seq_one_letter_code
_entity_poly.pdbx_strand_id
1 'polypeptide(L)'
;MLFDPNDLDTDFFLYREGPIVVTCDRAIWENGINWLVNARGFKRHHWALNSEEAFYDEVSETLSWKEQFGYERWSGNLDALNDGASACQFTDGQRILISIDNADRLKNWFGQRTADIWDIFKDASRMQLIFGVGLLLMVYSKSNDEVEEWSKMDRVFELRANGFLGGQLARNSSKL
;
A
#
# COMPACT_ATOMS: atom_id res chain seq x y z
N MET A 1 -24.49 -12.51 0.01
CA MET A 1 -23.98 -11.23 0.54
C MET A 1 -24.34 -10.19 -0.51
N LEU A 2 -25.28 -9.28 -0.22
CA LEU A 2 -25.72 -8.26 -1.17
C LEU A 2 -24.64 -7.16 -1.21
N PHE A 3 -24.08 -6.89 -2.39
CA PHE A 3 -23.15 -5.78 -2.60
C PHE A 3 -23.89 -4.46 -2.36
N ASP A 4 -23.39 -3.61 -1.45
CA ASP A 4 -23.87 -2.23 -1.33
C ASP A 4 -23.34 -1.42 -2.52
N PRO A 5 -24.20 -0.83 -3.38
CA PRO A 5 -23.74 -0.01 -4.49
C PRO A 5 -22.88 1.19 -4.05
N ASN A 6 -23.07 1.72 -2.84
CA ASN A 6 -22.27 2.83 -2.30
C ASN A 6 -20.84 2.39 -1.92
N ASP A 7 -20.64 1.09 -1.69
CA ASP A 7 -19.33 0.50 -1.40
C ASP A 7 -18.47 0.34 -2.66
N LEU A 8 -19.10 0.14 -3.82
CA LEU A 8 -18.42 0.07 -5.11
C LEU A 8 -17.81 1.41 -5.50
N ASP A 9 -18.53 2.51 -5.25
CA ASP A 9 -18.03 3.86 -5.51
C ASP A 9 -16.76 4.14 -4.70
N THR A 10 -16.74 3.78 -3.41
CA THR A 10 -15.60 4.07 -2.52
C THR A 10 -14.35 3.25 -2.89
N ASP A 11 -14.51 1.95 -3.19
CA ASP A 11 -13.40 1.13 -3.64
C ASP A 11 -12.88 1.61 -5.01
N PHE A 12 -13.79 1.98 -5.92
CA PHE A 12 -13.42 2.57 -7.21
C PHE A 12 -12.61 3.87 -7.02
N PHE A 13 -13.02 4.76 -6.12
CA PHE A 13 -12.25 5.97 -5.83
C PHE A 13 -10.89 5.66 -5.22
N LEU A 14 -10.78 4.71 -4.30
CA LEU A 14 -9.50 4.29 -3.73
C LEU A 14 -8.52 3.86 -4.83
N TYR A 15 -8.95 2.98 -5.75
CA TYR A 15 -8.08 2.51 -6.83
C TYR A 15 -7.87 3.53 -7.94
N ARG A 16 -8.84 4.42 -8.17
CA ARG A 16 -8.73 5.49 -9.18
C ARG A 16 -7.74 6.57 -8.74
N GLU A 17 -7.82 7.03 -7.49
CA GLU A 17 -7.06 8.19 -7.03
C GLU A 17 -5.62 7.84 -6.65
N GLY A 18 -5.35 6.59 -6.27
CA GLY A 18 -4.00 6.08 -6.18
C GLY A 18 -3.91 4.79 -5.38
N PRO A 19 -3.29 3.72 -5.93
CA PRO A 19 -3.08 2.49 -5.17
C PRO A 19 -2.07 2.67 -4.03
N ILE A 20 -1.40 3.82 -3.97
CA ILE A 20 -0.49 4.19 -2.90
C ILE A 20 -1.03 5.45 -2.24
N VAL A 21 -1.36 5.35 -0.96
CA VAL A 21 -1.86 6.44 -0.14
C VAL A 21 -0.79 6.82 0.87
N VAL A 22 -0.34 8.07 0.87
CA VAL A 22 0.71 8.59 1.76
C VAL A 22 0.14 9.59 2.76
N THR A 23 0.64 9.58 3.99
CA THR A 23 0.31 10.61 4.99
C THR A 23 1.43 10.74 6.04
N CYS A 24 1.54 11.92 6.64
CA CYS A 24 2.38 12.17 7.80
C CYS A 24 1.58 12.27 9.11
N ASP A 25 0.25 12.14 9.05
CA ASP A 25 -0.60 12.12 10.23
C ASP A 25 -0.81 10.68 10.71
N ARG A 26 -0.27 10.37 11.90
CA ARG A 26 -0.33 9.03 12.46
C ARG A 26 -1.77 8.58 12.74
N ALA A 27 -2.63 9.47 13.22
CA ALA A 27 -4.00 9.13 13.53
C ALA A 27 -4.80 8.82 12.26
N ILE A 28 -4.57 9.57 11.17
CA ILE A 28 -5.18 9.28 9.87
C ILE A 28 -4.68 7.92 9.35
N TRP A 29 -3.38 7.64 9.45
CA TRP A 29 -2.80 6.36 9.03
C TRP A 29 -3.41 5.17 9.78
N GLU A 30 -3.46 5.24 11.11
CA GLU A 30 -4.03 4.18 11.95
C GLU A 30 -5.53 3.98 11.71
N ASN A 31 -6.30 5.08 11.64
CA ASN A 31 -7.73 5.02 11.37
C ASN A 31 -8.03 4.47 9.98
N GLY A 32 -7.24 4.84 8.97
CA GLY A 32 -7.37 4.32 7.60
C GLY A 32 -7.11 2.83 7.52
N ILE A 33 -6.04 2.34 8.16
CA ILE A 33 -5.77 0.90 8.26
C ILE A 33 -6.92 0.18 8.95
N ASN A 34 -7.36 0.69 10.11
CA ASN A 34 -8.44 0.07 10.87
C ASN A 34 -9.74 0.00 10.07
N TRP A 35 -10.08 1.07 9.33
CA TRP A 35 -11.25 1.08 8.47
C TRP A 35 -11.13 0.09 7.30
N LEU A 36 -9.99 0.06 6.61
CA LEU A 36 -9.75 -0.88 5.50
C LEU A 36 -9.81 -2.35 5.96
N VAL A 37 -9.21 -2.66 7.10
CA VAL A 37 -9.20 -4.04 7.64
C VAL A 37 -10.59 -4.42 8.16
N ASN A 38 -11.14 -3.64 9.09
CA ASN A 38 -12.34 -4.03 9.83
C ASN A 38 -13.64 -3.81 9.05
N ALA A 39 -13.73 -2.73 8.28
CA ALA A 39 -14.95 -2.38 7.54
C ALA A 39 -14.92 -2.86 6.08
N ARG A 40 -13.73 -2.97 5.47
CA ARG A 40 -13.59 -3.33 4.04
C ARG A 40 -13.01 -4.72 3.79
N GLY A 41 -12.60 -5.43 4.85
CA GLY A 41 -12.13 -6.81 4.79
C GLY A 41 -10.76 -6.99 4.15
N PHE A 42 -9.89 -5.97 4.18
CA PHE A 42 -8.52 -6.11 3.67
C PHE A 42 -7.68 -7.01 4.58
N LYS A 43 -6.96 -7.96 3.98
CA LYS A 43 -5.87 -8.69 4.63
C LYS A 43 -4.65 -7.78 4.72
N ARG A 44 -4.24 -7.47 5.94
CA ARG A 44 -3.11 -6.57 6.22
C ARG A 44 -1.78 -7.33 6.23
N HIS A 45 -0.82 -6.80 5.49
CA HIS A 45 0.61 -7.04 5.63
C HIS A 45 1.26 -5.77 6.18
N HIS A 46 2.05 -5.87 7.23
CA HIS A 46 2.66 -4.72 7.87
C HIS A 46 4.17 -4.72 7.67
N TRP A 47 4.68 -3.64 7.09
CA TRP A 47 6.10 -3.38 6.94
C TRP A 47 6.50 -2.30 7.93
N ALA A 48 7.29 -2.67 8.94
CA ALA A 48 7.75 -1.77 9.98
C ALA A 48 9.04 -1.03 9.56
N LEU A 49 9.76 -1.57 8.57
CA LEU A 49 11.01 -1.01 8.04
C LEU A 49 12.05 -0.77 9.14
N ASN A 50 12.27 -1.76 10.01
CA ASN A 50 13.22 -1.65 11.11
C ASN A 50 14.68 -1.58 10.65
N SER A 51 15.01 -2.24 9.53
CA SER A 51 16.29 -2.17 8.82
C SER A 51 16.09 -2.50 7.33
N GLU A 52 17.13 -2.32 6.52
CA GLU A 52 17.12 -2.69 5.10
C GLU A 52 16.86 -4.21 4.92
N GLU A 53 17.47 -5.03 5.77
CA GLU A 53 17.23 -6.48 5.77
C GLU A 53 15.81 -6.83 6.18
N ALA A 54 15.23 -6.12 7.16
CA ALA A 54 13.84 -6.32 7.54
C ALA A 54 12.90 -6.01 6.38
N PHE A 55 13.18 -4.97 5.60
CA PHE A 55 12.40 -4.68 4.39
C PHE A 55 12.48 -5.81 3.36
N TYR A 56 13.66 -6.39 3.14
CA TYR A 56 13.80 -7.56 2.27
C TYR A 56 12.96 -8.75 2.74
N ASP A 57 12.98 -9.02 4.04
CA ASP A 57 12.22 -10.12 4.63
C ASP A 57 10.70 -9.86 4.56
N GLU A 58 10.26 -8.64 4.88
CA GLU A 58 8.86 -8.20 4.85
C GLU A 58 8.26 -8.25 3.43
N VAL A 59 9.01 -7.79 2.42
CA VAL A 59 8.62 -7.91 1.00
C VAL A 59 8.55 -9.37 0.59
N SER A 60 9.55 -10.17 0.97
CA SER A 60 9.62 -11.58 0.59
C SER A 60 8.47 -12.38 1.16
N GLU A 61 8.13 -12.15 2.44
CA GLU A 61 6.99 -12.78 3.10
C GLU A 61 5.67 -12.36 2.44
N THR A 62 5.50 -11.05 2.21
CA THR A 62 4.26 -10.50 1.63
C THR A 62 3.99 -11.02 0.23
N LEU A 63 5.04 -11.16 -0.58
CA LEU A 63 4.96 -11.69 -1.93
C LEU A 63 5.17 -13.21 -1.99
N SER A 64 5.24 -13.92 -0.86
CA SER A 64 5.48 -15.37 -0.80
C SER A 64 6.62 -15.81 -1.73
N TRP A 65 7.76 -15.14 -1.61
CA TRP A 65 8.85 -15.16 -2.58
C TRP A 65 9.41 -16.56 -2.82
N LYS A 66 9.55 -17.32 -1.74
CA LYS A 66 10.07 -18.68 -1.78
C LYS A 66 9.12 -19.62 -2.49
N GLU A 67 7.83 -19.47 -2.23
CA GLU A 67 6.78 -20.26 -2.86
C GLU A 67 6.63 -19.93 -4.35
N GLN A 68 6.83 -18.66 -4.73
CA GLN A 68 6.69 -18.21 -6.11
C GLN A 68 7.91 -18.51 -6.98
N PHE A 69 9.11 -18.30 -6.46
CA PHE A 69 10.35 -18.34 -7.25
C PHE A 69 11.34 -19.41 -6.82
N GLY A 70 11.12 -20.08 -5.68
CA GLY A 70 12.05 -21.07 -5.14
C GLY A 70 13.33 -20.48 -4.53
N TYR A 71 13.41 -19.16 -4.36
CA TYR A 71 14.53 -18.46 -3.73
C TYR A 71 14.21 -18.07 -2.29
N GLU A 72 15.20 -18.01 -1.39
CA GLU A 72 14.95 -17.72 0.04
C GLU A 72 14.30 -16.36 0.28
N ARG A 73 15.00 -15.27 -0.06
CA ARG A 73 14.48 -13.90 0.08
C ARG A 73 14.87 -13.04 -1.10
N TRP A 74 14.04 -12.05 -1.40
CA TRP A 74 14.37 -10.96 -2.30
C TRP A 74 15.60 -10.19 -1.79
N SER A 75 16.48 -9.77 -2.70
CA SER A 75 17.80 -9.22 -2.38
C SER A 75 17.98 -7.75 -2.79
N GLY A 76 16.88 -7.04 -3.07
CA GLY A 76 16.93 -5.64 -3.52
C GLY A 76 17.03 -5.46 -5.04
N ASN A 77 16.99 -6.54 -5.84
CA ASN A 77 16.97 -6.46 -7.29
C ASN A 77 15.59 -5.98 -7.79
N LEU A 78 15.52 -4.80 -8.42
CA LEU A 78 14.25 -4.18 -8.83
C LEU A 78 13.54 -4.93 -9.97
N ASP A 79 14.28 -5.56 -10.89
CA ASP A 79 13.67 -6.37 -11.96
C ASP A 79 12.95 -7.57 -11.34
N ALA A 80 13.61 -8.25 -10.41
CA ALA A 80 13.02 -9.35 -9.67
C ALA A 80 11.81 -8.88 -8.84
N LEU A 81 11.88 -7.71 -8.21
CA LEU A 81 10.74 -7.12 -7.47
C LEU A 81 9.55 -6.89 -8.39
N ASN A 82 9.78 -6.37 -9.58
CA ASN A 82 8.74 -6.13 -10.57
C ASN A 82 8.07 -7.45 -11.02
N ASP A 83 8.86 -8.47 -11.30
CA ASP A 83 8.36 -9.81 -11.61
C ASP A 83 7.55 -10.39 -10.42
N GLY A 84 8.08 -10.26 -9.20
CA GLY A 84 7.42 -10.66 -7.96
C GLY A 84 6.08 -10.00 -7.73
N ALA A 85 6.03 -8.68 -7.76
CA ALA A 85 4.82 -7.94 -7.47
C ALA A 85 3.73 -8.15 -8.54
N SER A 86 4.13 -8.32 -9.81
CA SER A 86 3.20 -8.57 -10.92
C SER A 86 2.71 -10.02 -11.01
N ALA A 87 3.56 -11.00 -10.69
CA ALA A 87 3.21 -12.42 -10.72
C ALA A 87 2.59 -12.92 -9.41
N CYS A 88 2.54 -12.09 -8.37
CA CYS A 88 2.05 -12.50 -7.06
C CYS A 88 0.61 -13.00 -7.16
N GLN A 89 0.42 -14.30 -6.86
CA GLN A 89 -0.89 -14.95 -6.89
C GLN A 89 -1.61 -14.72 -5.57
N PHE A 90 -2.06 -13.48 -5.35
CA PHE A 90 -3.16 -13.27 -4.43
C PHE A 90 -4.38 -13.99 -5.01
N THR A 91 -5.10 -14.77 -4.20
CA THR A 91 -6.22 -15.56 -4.73
C THR A 91 -7.34 -14.63 -5.18
N ASP A 92 -8.05 -14.97 -6.25
CA ASP A 92 -9.17 -14.18 -6.78
C ASP A 92 -10.12 -13.66 -5.70
N GLY A 93 -10.43 -12.35 -5.78
CA GLY A 93 -11.30 -11.65 -4.84
C GLY A 93 -10.63 -11.24 -3.52
N GLN A 94 -9.33 -11.49 -3.33
CA GLN A 94 -8.60 -10.96 -2.18
C GLN A 94 -8.44 -9.45 -2.25
N ARG A 95 -8.47 -8.82 -1.07
CA ARG A 95 -8.15 -7.42 -0.84
C ARG A 95 -6.94 -7.39 0.08
N ILE A 96 -5.81 -6.90 -0.42
CA ILE A 96 -4.53 -6.85 0.26
C ILE A 96 -4.20 -5.41 0.60
N LEU A 97 -3.88 -5.17 1.86
CA LEU A 97 -3.38 -3.88 2.34
C LEU A 97 -1.94 -4.07 2.78
N ILE A 98 -1.01 -3.38 2.14
CA ILE A 98 0.36 -3.24 2.62
C ILE A 98 0.45 -1.93 3.40
N SER A 99 0.58 -2.04 4.71
CA SER A 99 0.76 -0.90 5.60
C SER A 99 2.23 -0.69 5.90
N ILE A 100 2.78 0.45 5.46
CA ILE A 100 4.20 0.78 5.57
C ILE A 100 4.38 1.86 6.63
N ASP A 101 5.13 1.55 7.68
CA ASP A 101 5.55 2.49 8.72
C ASP A 101 7.02 2.88 8.52
N ASN A 102 7.39 4.11 8.89
CA ASN A 102 8.72 4.69 8.71
C ASN A 102 9.23 4.65 7.25
N ALA A 103 8.38 5.01 6.29
CA ALA A 103 8.72 4.98 4.86
C ALA A 103 9.89 5.91 4.49
N ASP A 104 10.18 6.92 5.30
CA ASP A 104 11.35 7.80 5.19
C ASP A 104 12.68 7.03 5.11
N ARG A 105 12.72 5.85 5.73
CA ARG A 105 13.91 5.00 5.73
C ARG A 105 14.24 4.44 4.35
N LEU A 106 13.25 4.22 3.49
CA LEU A 106 13.49 3.70 2.14
C LEU A 106 14.37 4.66 1.33
N LYS A 107 14.19 5.97 1.48
CA LYS A 107 15.02 6.98 0.83
C LYS A 107 16.46 6.93 1.33
N ASN A 108 16.65 6.66 2.62
CA ASN A 108 17.99 6.51 3.22
C ASN A 108 18.74 5.28 2.70
N TRP A 109 18.05 4.16 2.46
CA TRP A 109 18.68 2.92 1.99
C TRP A 109 18.85 2.87 0.46
N PHE A 110 17.84 3.33 -0.28
CA PHE A 110 17.76 3.15 -1.72
C PHE A 110 17.97 4.43 -2.53
N GLY A 111 17.92 5.60 -1.90
CA GLY A 111 18.11 6.90 -2.53
C GLY A 111 17.09 7.11 -3.64
N GLN A 112 17.57 7.37 -4.86
CA GLN A 112 16.71 7.58 -6.02
C GLN A 112 15.85 6.36 -6.37
N ARG A 113 16.31 5.14 -6.02
CA ARG A 113 15.61 3.88 -6.31
C ARG A 113 14.31 3.70 -5.53
N THR A 114 14.06 4.53 -4.50
CA THR A 114 12.79 4.51 -3.77
C THR A 114 11.60 4.81 -4.67
N ALA A 115 11.76 5.73 -5.64
CA ALA A 115 10.72 6.02 -6.62
C ALA A 115 10.40 4.80 -7.49
N ASP A 116 11.42 4.06 -7.93
CA ASP A 116 11.24 2.85 -8.73
C ASP A 116 10.46 1.76 -7.96
N ILE A 117 10.71 1.62 -6.65
CA ILE A 117 9.95 0.72 -5.77
C ILE A 117 8.46 1.10 -5.75
N TRP A 118 8.16 2.40 -5.62
CA TRP A 118 6.77 2.87 -5.64
C TRP A 118 6.10 2.65 -6.99
N ASP A 119 6.81 2.88 -8.08
CA ASP A 119 6.29 2.62 -9.42
C ASP A 119 5.97 1.14 -9.64
N ILE A 120 6.83 0.23 -9.16
CA ILE A 120 6.59 -1.21 -9.22
C ILE A 120 5.30 -1.59 -8.47
N PHE A 121 5.11 -1.13 -7.23
CA PHE A 121 3.90 -1.47 -6.46
C PHE A 121 2.64 -0.82 -7.02
N LYS A 122 2.76 0.36 -7.61
CA LYS A 122 1.67 1.02 -8.34
C LYS A 122 1.25 0.18 -9.54
N ASP A 123 2.19 -0.26 -10.36
CA ASP A 123 1.90 -1.06 -11.55
C ASP A 123 1.39 -2.45 -11.20
N ALA A 124 1.96 -3.08 -10.17
CA ALA A 124 1.46 -4.32 -9.60
C ALA A 124 0.01 -4.18 -9.15
N SER A 125 -0.34 -3.12 -8.41
CA SER A 125 -1.73 -2.90 -7.98
C SER A 125 -2.70 -2.82 -9.16
N ARG A 126 -2.31 -2.13 -10.23
CA ARG A 126 -3.12 -2.05 -11.46
C ARG A 126 -3.29 -3.40 -12.13
N MET A 127 -2.22 -4.19 -12.21
CA MET A 127 -2.26 -5.53 -12.78
C MET A 127 -3.21 -6.43 -11.97
N GLN A 128 -3.11 -6.40 -10.64
CA GLN A 128 -3.94 -7.19 -9.74
C GLN A 128 -5.43 -6.87 -9.88
N LEU A 129 -5.79 -5.60 -10.12
CA LEU A 129 -7.18 -5.19 -10.37
C LEU A 129 -7.79 -5.85 -11.62
N ILE A 130 -6.98 -6.16 -12.65
CA ILE A 130 -7.45 -6.87 -13.85
C ILE A 130 -7.95 -8.27 -13.48
N PHE A 131 -7.34 -8.89 -12.46
CA PHE A 131 -7.72 -10.19 -11.92
C PHE A 131 -8.73 -10.11 -10.77
N GLY A 132 -9.32 -8.93 -10.52
CA GLY A 132 -10.27 -8.73 -9.43
C GLY A 132 -9.65 -8.77 -8.03
N VAL A 133 -8.31 -8.65 -7.94
CA VAL A 133 -7.59 -8.53 -6.68
C VAL A 133 -7.36 -7.05 -6.37
N GLY A 134 -7.71 -6.64 -5.17
CA GLY A 134 -7.45 -5.29 -4.70
C GLY A 134 -6.14 -5.19 -3.95
N LEU A 135 -5.11 -4.52 -4.48
CA LEU A 135 -3.86 -4.26 -3.76
C LEU A 135 -3.74 -2.77 -3.45
N LEU A 136 -3.64 -2.41 -2.18
CA LEU A 136 -3.50 -1.03 -1.72
C LEU A 136 -2.29 -0.90 -0.79
N LEU A 137 -1.53 0.18 -0.95
CA LEU A 137 -0.46 0.57 -0.03
C LEU A 137 -0.92 1.77 0.79
N MET A 138 -0.76 1.69 2.11
CA MET A 138 -0.97 2.81 3.02
C MET A 138 0.32 3.13 3.77
N VAL A 139 0.88 4.29 3.47
CA VAL A 139 2.26 4.64 3.75
C VAL A 139 2.30 5.80 4.73
N TYR A 140 3.05 5.62 5.81
CA TYR A 140 3.35 6.66 6.78
C TYR A 140 4.80 7.09 6.66
N SER A 141 5.03 8.40 6.49
CA SER A 141 6.35 9.01 6.68
C SER A 141 6.25 10.13 7.71
N LYS A 142 7.26 10.25 8.57
CA LYS A 142 7.37 11.37 9.52
C LYS A 142 7.71 12.69 8.83
N SER A 143 8.20 12.64 7.59
CA SER A 143 8.63 13.81 6.83
C SER A 143 7.49 14.31 5.94
N ASN A 144 6.97 15.51 6.25
CA ASN A 144 5.99 16.16 5.39
C ASN A 144 6.55 16.47 4.00
N ASP A 145 7.84 16.80 3.90
CA ASP A 145 8.50 17.08 2.62
C ASP A 145 8.52 15.84 1.72
N GLU A 146 8.72 14.65 2.30
CA GLU A 146 8.67 13.39 1.53
C GLU A 146 7.25 13.04 1.10
N VAL A 147 6.26 13.27 1.97
CA VAL A 147 4.85 13.08 1.62
C VAL A 147 4.47 13.99 0.45
N GLU A 148 4.86 15.26 0.48
CA GLU A 148 4.65 16.20 -0.63
C GLU A 148 5.45 15.85 -1.89
N GLU A 149 6.64 15.28 -1.75
CA GLU A 149 7.45 14.81 -2.88
C GLU A 149 6.76 13.60 -3.55
N TRP A 150 6.38 12.60 -2.76
CA TRP A 150 5.75 11.39 -3.26
C TRP A 150 4.35 11.67 -3.80
N SER A 151 3.58 12.57 -3.21
CA SER A 151 2.25 12.94 -3.73
C SER A 151 2.29 13.63 -5.10
N LYS A 152 3.45 14.12 -5.54
CA LYS A 152 3.65 14.64 -6.90
C LYS A 152 3.90 13.51 -7.92
N MET A 153 4.21 12.31 -7.45
CA MET A 153 4.28 11.12 -8.30
C MET A 153 2.88 10.77 -8.77
N ASP A 154 2.74 10.38 -10.04
CA ASP A 154 1.44 10.06 -10.61
C ASP A 154 0.75 8.97 -9.79
N ARG A 155 -0.46 9.27 -9.29
CA ARG A 155 -1.32 8.36 -8.53
C ARG A 155 -0.76 7.86 -7.22
N VAL A 156 0.08 8.67 -6.58
CA VAL A 156 0.29 8.62 -5.13
C VAL A 156 -0.64 9.67 -4.52
N PHE A 157 -1.59 9.21 -3.71
CA PHE A 157 -2.60 10.09 -3.13
C PHE A 157 -2.17 10.55 -1.74
N GLU A 158 -2.06 11.86 -1.55
CA GLU A 158 -1.86 12.42 -0.22
C GLU A 158 -3.19 12.43 0.55
N LEU A 159 -3.23 11.69 1.65
CA LEU A 159 -4.39 11.66 2.52
C LEU A 159 -4.32 12.78 3.56
N ARG A 160 -5.03 13.87 3.27
CA ARG A 160 -5.28 14.98 4.21
C ARG A 160 -6.62 14.81 4.91
N ALA A 161 -6.71 15.26 6.16
CA ALA A 161 -7.94 15.22 6.98
C ALA A 161 -9.18 15.81 6.27
N ASN A 162 -8.98 16.82 5.40
CA ASN A 162 -10.06 17.52 4.70
C ASN A 162 -10.38 16.94 3.30
N GLY A 163 -9.67 15.92 2.82
CA GLY A 163 -9.94 15.25 1.55
C GLY A 163 -11.14 14.29 1.66
N PHE A 164 -11.71 13.83 0.54
CA PHE A 164 -12.88 12.92 0.55
C PHE A 164 -12.66 11.68 1.44
N LEU A 165 -11.50 11.03 1.30
CA LEU A 165 -11.10 9.90 2.13
C LEU A 165 -10.81 10.31 3.59
N GLY A 166 -10.19 11.47 3.83
CA GLY A 166 -9.98 12.00 5.17
C GLY A 166 -11.32 12.28 5.89
N GLY A 167 -12.30 12.82 5.16
CA GLY A 167 -13.65 13.07 5.64
C GLY A 167 -14.44 11.77 5.88
N GLN A 168 -14.30 10.76 5.02
CA GLN A 168 -14.86 9.43 5.23
C GLN A 168 -14.27 8.77 6.49
N LEU A 169 -12.94 8.82 6.65
CA LEU A 169 -12.25 8.25 7.82
C LEU A 169 -12.59 8.99 9.11
N ALA A 170 -12.67 10.32 9.08
CA ALA A 170 -13.08 11.15 10.23
C ALA A 170 -14.55 10.92 10.62
N ARG A 171 -15.45 10.73 9.65
CA ARG A 171 -16.86 10.41 9.90
C ARG A 171 -17.08 9.02 10.48
N ASN A 172 -16.21 8.06 10.14
CA ASN A 172 -16.33 6.69 10.63
C ASN A 172 -15.64 6.48 11.98
N SER A 173 -14.59 7.25 12.30
CA SER A 173 -13.94 7.23 13.62
C SER A 173 -14.74 7.91 14.73
N SER A 174 -15.76 8.71 14.40
CA SER A 174 -16.71 9.30 15.37
C SER A 174 -17.92 8.41 15.70
N LYS A 175 -18.00 7.22 15.09
CA LYS A 175 -19.08 6.22 15.32
C LYS A 175 -18.62 4.96 16.06
N LEU A 176 -17.33 4.88 16.42
CA LEU A 176 -16.72 3.87 17.29
C LEU A 176 -16.53 4.48 18.69
#